data_AF-A0A708RB97-F1
#
_entry.id   AF-A0A708RB97-F1
#
_cell.length_a   1.000
_cell.length_b   1.000
_cell.length_c   1.000
_cell.angle_alpha   90.00
_cell.angle_beta   90.00
_cell.angle_gamma   90.00
#
_symmetry.space_group_name_H-M   'P 1'
#
loop_
_entity.id
_entity.type
_entity.pdbx_description
1 polymer ?
#
loop_
_entity_poly.entity_id
_entity_poly.type
_entity_poly.pdbx_seq_one_letter_code
_entity_poly.pdbx_strand_id
1 'polypeptide(L)' 'MKKISLPKIGIRPVIDGRRMGVRESLEEQTMNMAKATAAL' A
#
# COMPACT_ATOMS: atom_id res chain seq x y z
N MET A 1 -24.26 14.75 18.76
CA MET A 1 -23.55 15.27 17.56
C MET A 1 -23.19 14.08 16.67
N LYS A 2 -23.60 14.09 15.40
CA LYS A 2 -23.35 12.98 14.47
C LYS A 2 -21.93 13.12 13.89
N LYS A 3 -21.06 12.13 14.09
CA LYS A 3 -19.70 12.13 13.54
C LYS A 3 -19.79 11.85 12.05
N ILE A 4 -19.50 12.85 11.20
CA ILE A 4 -19.46 12.66 9.75
C ILE A 4 -18.13 11.97 9.43
N SER A 5 -18.18 10.70 9.04
CA SER A 5 -17.03 9.99 8.47
C SER A 5 -17.03 10.19 6.97
N LEU A 6 -16.01 10.85 6.43
CA LEU A 6 -15.80 10.91 4.98
C LEU A 6 -15.47 9.51 4.44
N PRO A 7 -15.84 9.21 3.18
CA PRO A 7 -15.46 7.96 2.53
C PRO A 7 -13.93 7.86 2.44
N LYS A 8 -13.42 6.63 2.54
CA LYS A 8 -11.98 6.34 2.45
C LYS A 8 -11.69 5.53 1.19
N ILE A 9 -10.51 5.75 0.61
CA ILE A 9 -9.97 4.93 -0.47
C ILE A 9 -8.95 3.95 0.12
N GLY A 10 -9.10 2.67 -0.17
CA GLY A 10 -8.15 1.64 0.24
C GLY A 10 -7.15 1.35 -0.87
N ILE A 11 -5.86 1.59 -0.63
CA ILE A 11 -4.78 1.28 -1.58
C ILE A 11 -4.12 -0.03 -1.14
N ARG A 12 -4.04 -1.01 -2.06
CA ARG A 12 -3.57 -2.37 -1.77
C ARG A 12 -2.31 -2.69 -2.59
N PRO A 13 -1.11 -2.49 -2.04
CA PRO A 13 0.11 -2.97 -2.68
C PRO A 13 0.08 -4.51 -2.71
N VAL A 14 0.10 -5.07 -3.91
CA VAL A 14 0.20 -6.53 -4.15
C VAL A 14 1.58 -6.80 -4.73
N ILE A 15 2.22 -7.85 -4.27
CA ILE A 15 3.61 -8.16 -4.58
C ILE A 15 3.79 -9.66 -4.78
N ASP A 16 4.90 -10.03 -5.42
CA ASP A 16 5.32 -11.41 -5.54
C ASP A 16 5.48 -12.08 -4.16
N GLY A 17 4.86 -13.26 -3.99
CA GLY A 17 4.89 -14.02 -2.75
C GLY A 17 6.15 -14.87 -2.55
N ARG A 18 6.99 -15.03 -3.58
CA ARG A 18 8.22 -15.84 -3.51
C ARG A 18 9.18 -15.27 -2.47
N ARG A 19 9.61 -16.13 -1.55
CA ARG A 19 10.60 -15.81 -0.50
C ARG A 19 12.02 -16.10 -0.99
N MET A 20 13.00 -15.99 -0.09
CA MET A 20 14.41 -16.24 -0.38
C MET A 20 15.03 -15.16 -1.30
N GLY A 21 14.64 -13.90 -1.11
CA GLY A 21 15.26 -12.73 -1.74
C GLY A 21 14.33 -11.99 -2.71
N VAL A 22 13.35 -12.68 -3.30
CA VAL A 22 12.44 -12.05 -4.27
C VAL A 22 11.54 -11.02 -3.59
N ARG A 23 10.68 -11.45 -2.66
CA ARG A 23 9.76 -10.55 -1.97
C ARG A 23 10.49 -9.48 -1.17
N GLU A 24 11.54 -9.85 -0.45
CA GLU A 24 12.33 -8.94 0.38
C GLU A 24 12.91 -7.78 -0.45
N SER A 25 13.32 -8.05 -1.70
CA SER A 25 13.83 -7.02 -2.62
C SER A 25 12.76 -6.06 -3.16
N LEU A 26 11.47 -6.41 -3.06
CA LEU A 26 10.38 -5.65 -3.67
C LEU A 26 9.53 -4.88 -2.64
N GLU A 27 9.55 -5.27 -1.36
CA GLU A 27 8.64 -4.75 -0.31
C GLU A 27 8.71 -3.22 -0.18
N GLU A 28 9.91 -2.64 -0.10
CA GLU A 28 10.08 -1.20 0.06
C GLU A 28 9.52 -0.42 -1.14
N GLN A 29 9.92 -0.82 -2.35
CA GLN A 29 9.45 -0.18 -3.58
C GLN A 29 7.93 -0.26 -3.70
N THR A 30 7.36 -1.44 -3.49
CA THR A 30 5.91 -1.67 -3.62
C THR A 30 5.12 -0.86 -2.59
N MET A 31 5.62 -0.75 -1.35
CA MET A 31 4.99 0.06 -0.33
C MET A 31 5.12 1.57 -0.63
N ASN A 32 6.25 2.01 -1.16
CA ASN A 32 6.47 3.41 -1.52
C ASN A 32 5.55 3.85 -2.68
N MET A 33 5.26 2.97 -3.63
CA MET A 33 4.24 3.22 -4.66
C MET A 33 2.85 3.45 -4.05
N ALA A 34 2.43 2.60 -3.10
CA ALA A 34 1.14 2.77 -2.43
C ALA A 34 1.06 4.08 -1.62
N LYS A 35 2.15 4.47 -0.95
CA LYS A 35 2.25 5.76 -0.24
C LYS A 35 2.19 6.94 -1.20
N ALA A 36 2.88 6.87 -2.34
CA ALA A 36 2.84 7.90 -3.36
C ALA A 36 1.43 8.07 -3.94
N THR A 37 0.72 6.97 -4.22
CA THR A 37 -0.69 7.01 -4.65
C THR A 37 -1.61 7.61 -3.58
N ALA A 38 -1.33 7.40 -2.30
CA ALA A 38 -2.12 7.98 -1.21
C ALA A 38 -1.91 9.50 -1.05
N ALA A 39 -0.80 10.03 -1.55
CA ALA A 39 -0.38 11.42 -1.37
C ALA A 39 -0.72 12.33 -2.57
N LEU A 40 -1.00 11.76 -3.74
CA LEU A 40 -1.40 12.46 -4.96
C LEU A 40 -2.86 12.94 -4.88
#